data_AF-A0A812VLP6-F1
#
_entry.id   AF-A0A812VLP6-F1
#
_cell.length_a   1.000
_cell.length_b   1.000
_cell.length_c   1.000
_cell.angle_alpha   90.00
_cell.angle_beta   90.00
_cell.angle_gamma   90.00
#
_symmetry.space_group_name_H-M   'P 1'
#
loop_
_entity.id
_entity.type
_entity.pdbx_description
1 polymer ?
#
loop_
_entity_poly.entity_id
_entity_poly.type
_entity_poly.pdbx_seq_one_letter_code
_entity_poly.pdbx_strand_id
1 'polypeptide(L)'
;MYILGKFCYYPSVAYGLPVSSAPSLKSNETKHIEADDYHKMMSEPNTVIIDVRNRYETEIGHFQPPRGGAEFVDPKVRNSHELPKWLGLPETQDMLKGKKVMMYCTGGIRCERFSALMSQLKQDNPEFETEGEFMLRGGIERYVRTFPEGGYWKGKNFLFDKRQEQIPERKPSEETEKEVESRCCVCKRIWGLYRGQFKCSVQDCQVPVIVCPDCRSEIETGQKVPELQCPLCEEGFRLRDLHTPALKPAEKRKAASAPAGVAERAVKRRAKHQGKAPSQRLFVGSMPLAVDATMVRDALGKGVEIVQWIHDKTTGFWYGSSFVKMATLRDAERVVEAAGSLRIGKRKLRINFAPVPDGESWPPPGFEQVERPPVPV
;
A
#
# COMPACT_ATOMS: atom_id res chain seq x y z
N MET A 1 8.74 29.49 -8.21
CA MET A 1 9.76 28.61 -8.84
C MET A 1 9.67 27.25 -8.17
N TYR A 2 9.13 26.27 -8.89
CA TYR A 2 8.67 24.97 -8.38
C TYR A 2 9.85 24.05 -8.02
N ILE A 3 9.78 23.35 -6.88
CA ILE A 3 10.51 22.10 -6.64
C ILE A 3 9.50 21.05 -6.17
N LEU A 4 9.20 20.15 -7.09
CA LEU A 4 8.36 18.96 -6.95
C LEU A 4 9.06 17.88 -6.11
N GLY A 5 8.26 17.12 -5.34
CA GLY A 5 8.63 15.75 -4.96
C GLY A 5 8.76 15.47 -3.47
N LYS A 6 7.63 15.42 -2.76
CA LYS A 6 7.51 14.70 -1.48
C LYS A 6 6.21 13.87 -1.51
N PHE A 7 6.31 12.65 -2.04
CA PHE A 7 5.31 11.60 -1.76
C PHE A 7 5.85 10.76 -0.60
N CYS A 8 5.20 10.86 0.54
CA CYS A 8 5.51 10.08 1.73
C CYS A 8 4.92 8.68 1.56
N TYR A 9 5.76 7.64 1.48
CA TYR A 9 5.30 6.26 1.33
C TYR A 9 4.71 5.74 2.65
N TYR A 10 3.49 5.22 2.55
CA TYR A 10 2.70 4.62 3.64
C TYR A 10 3.46 3.49 4.35
N PRO A 11 3.36 3.35 5.69
CA PRO A 11 3.86 2.20 6.42
C PRO A 11 3.16 0.92 5.92
N SER A 12 3.87 -0.21 5.99
CA SER A 12 3.38 -1.55 5.64
C SER A 12 1.95 -1.79 6.13
N VAL A 13 1.01 -1.96 5.19
CA VAL A 13 -0.35 -2.41 5.49
C VAL A 13 -0.25 -3.86 5.99
N ALA A 14 -0.54 -4.07 7.27
CA ALA A 14 -0.75 -5.39 7.83
C ALA A 14 -2.25 -5.71 7.81
N TYR A 15 -2.60 -6.99 7.72
CA TYR A 15 -3.97 -7.51 7.84
C TYR A 15 -4.16 -8.42 9.06
N GLY A 16 -3.19 -8.42 9.99
CA GLY A 16 -3.26 -9.25 11.19
C GLY A 16 -3.19 -10.76 10.93
N LEU A 17 -2.95 -11.19 9.68
CA LEU A 17 -2.78 -12.60 9.33
C LEU A 17 -1.37 -13.10 9.74
N PRO A 18 -1.25 -14.35 10.23
CA PRO A 18 0.05 -14.97 10.45
C PRO A 18 0.86 -14.98 9.14
N VAL A 19 2.20 -14.87 9.22
CA VAL A 19 3.08 -14.84 8.03
C VAL A 19 2.86 -16.04 7.10
N SER A 20 2.48 -17.19 7.65
CA SER A 20 2.14 -18.42 6.90
C SER A 20 0.83 -18.33 6.12
N SER A 21 -0.05 -17.40 6.46
CA SER A 21 -1.39 -17.20 5.89
C SER A 21 -1.51 -15.87 5.14
N ALA A 22 -0.42 -15.10 5.05
CA ALA A 22 -0.40 -13.87 4.28
C ALA A 22 -0.49 -14.20 2.78
N PRO A 23 -1.47 -13.62 2.05
CA PRO A 23 -1.70 -14.00 0.67
C PRO A 23 -0.55 -13.56 -0.25
N SER A 24 -0.27 -14.39 -1.24
CA SER A 24 0.79 -14.16 -2.24
C SER A 24 0.33 -13.13 -3.28
N LEU A 25 1.15 -12.11 -3.52
CA LEU A 25 0.89 -11.09 -4.56
C LEU A 25 1.17 -11.60 -5.99
N LYS A 26 1.72 -12.81 -6.15
CA LYS A 26 2.20 -13.31 -7.47
C LYS A 26 1.10 -13.94 -8.34
N SER A 27 -0.12 -14.08 -7.83
CA SER A 27 -1.23 -14.76 -8.50
C SER A 27 -2.53 -13.95 -8.42
N ASN A 28 -2.42 -12.62 -8.51
CA ASN A 28 -3.60 -11.76 -8.51
C ASN A 28 -4.11 -11.63 -9.95
N GLU A 29 -5.33 -12.10 -10.20
CA GLU A 29 -6.04 -11.91 -11.48
C GLU A 29 -6.66 -10.51 -11.60
N THR A 30 -6.60 -9.72 -10.51
CA THR A 30 -7.12 -8.36 -10.43
C THR A 30 -6.42 -7.43 -11.41
N LYS A 31 -7.20 -6.71 -12.21
CA LYS A 31 -6.70 -5.79 -13.23
C LYS A 31 -6.52 -4.39 -12.66
N HIS A 32 -5.36 -3.78 -12.91
CA HIS A 32 -5.18 -2.35 -12.69
C HIS A 32 -5.79 -1.58 -13.84
N ILE A 33 -6.75 -0.72 -13.54
CA ILE A 33 -7.38 0.14 -14.55
C ILE A 33 -7.09 1.62 -14.26
N GLU A 34 -6.99 2.39 -15.34
CA GLU A 34 -6.73 3.82 -15.28
C GLU A 34 -7.94 4.60 -14.76
N ALA A 35 -7.72 5.83 -14.32
CA ALA A 35 -8.77 6.66 -13.74
C ALA A 35 -9.97 6.87 -14.68
N ASP A 36 -9.73 7.03 -15.99
CA ASP A 36 -10.78 7.19 -16.98
C ASP A 36 -11.66 5.96 -17.14
N ASP A 37 -11.06 4.78 -17.21
CA ASP A 37 -11.79 3.52 -17.32
C ASP A 37 -12.50 3.17 -16.01
N TYR A 38 -11.86 3.45 -14.88
CA TYR A 38 -12.47 3.34 -13.56
C TYR A 38 -13.71 4.24 -13.46
N HIS A 39 -13.61 5.50 -13.91
CA HIS A 39 -14.73 6.44 -13.93
C HIS A 39 -15.90 5.94 -14.78
N LYS A 40 -15.63 5.42 -15.99
CA LYS A 40 -16.67 4.86 -16.86
C LYS A 40 -17.36 3.65 -16.22
N MET A 41 -16.58 2.73 -15.66
CA MET A 41 -17.08 1.50 -15.05
C MET A 41 -17.96 1.77 -13.81
N MET A 42 -17.79 2.91 -13.12
CA MET A 42 -18.71 3.32 -12.05
C MET A 42 -20.14 3.52 -12.52
N SER A 43 -20.36 3.73 -13.82
CA SER A 43 -21.69 3.94 -14.38
C SER A 43 -22.39 2.63 -14.75
N GLU A 44 -21.72 1.48 -14.55
CA GLU A 44 -22.28 0.17 -14.88
C GLU A 44 -23.07 -0.42 -13.70
N PRO A 45 -24.30 -0.94 -13.92
CA PRO A 45 -25.20 -1.39 -12.85
C PRO A 45 -24.81 -2.71 -12.17
N ASN A 46 -24.09 -3.63 -12.85
CA ASN A 46 -23.66 -4.91 -12.25
C ASN A 46 -22.28 -4.82 -11.58
N THR A 47 -22.04 -3.71 -10.89
CA THR A 47 -20.72 -3.35 -10.39
C THR A 47 -20.83 -2.90 -8.94
N VAL A 48 -19.82 -3.22 -8.15
CA VAL A 48 -19.67 -2.74 -6.78
C VAL A 48 -18.33 -2.04 -6.62
N ILE A 49 -18.31 -0.97 -5.84
CA ILE A 49 -17.10 -0.21 -5.53
C ILE A 49 -16.85 -0.29 -4.03
N ILE A 50 -15.76 -0.96 -3.66
CA ILE A 50 -15.37 -1.16 -2.27
C ILE A 50 -14.31 -0.12 -1.88
N ASP A 51 -14.62 0.64 -0.82
CA ASP A 51 -13.62 1.44 -0.13
C ASP A 51 -12.80 0.57 0.81
N VAL A 52 -11.57 0.22 0.45
CA VAL A 52 -10.71 -0.61 1.32
C VAL A 52 -9.94 0.24 2.35
N ARG A 53 -10.36 1.49 2.57
CA ARG A 53 -9.81 2.38 3.60
C ARG A 53 -10.48 2.14 4.95
N ASN A 54 -10.02 2.86 5.97
CA ASN A 54 -10.65 2.86 7.27
C ASN A 54 -11.86 3.80 7.24
N ARG A 55 -12.87 3.51 8.06
CA ARG A 55 -14.12 4.29 8.13
C ARG A 55 -13.90 5.80 8.29
N TYR A 56 -12.97 6.23 9.13
CA TYR A 56 -12.72 7.67 9.34
C TYR A 56 -12.24 8.37 8.06
N GLU A 57 -11.63 7.65 7.12
CA GLU A 57 -11.19 8.18 5.82
C GLU A 57 -12.37 8.28 4.85
N THR A 58 -13.29 7.30 4.91
CA THR A 58 -14.53 7.24 4.12
C THR A 58 -15.47 8.41 4.46
N GLU A 59 -15.60 8.75 5.74
CA GLU A 59 -16.46 9.85 6.20
C GLU A 59 -15.95 11.23 5.78
N ILE A 60 -14.63 11.38 5.57
CA ILE A 60 -14.04 12.64 5.08
C ILE A 60 -14.33 12.82 3.57
N GLY A 61 -14.38 11.71 2.83
CA GLY A 61 -14.71 11.72 1.41
C GLY A 61 -14.66 10.32 0.83
N HIS A 62 -15.52 10.04 -0.14
CA HIS A 62 -15.64 8.74 -0.81
C HIS A 62 -16.19 8.91 -2.23
N PHE A 63 -16.16 7.84 -3.03
CA PHE A 63 -16.81 7.86 -4.34
C PHE A 63 -18.33 7.78 -4.22
N GLN A 64 -19.02 8.63 -4.97
CA GLN A 64 -20.47 8.56 -5.18
C GLN A 64 -20.75 8.24 -6.65
N PRO A 65 -20.92 6.96 -6.99
CA PRO A 65 -21.29 6.55 -8.34
C PRO A 65 -22.62 7.18 -8.76
N PRO A 66 -22.86 7.35 -10.06
CA PRO A 66 -24.11 7.89 -10.55
C PRO A 66 -25.28 6.97 -10.21
N ARG A 67 -26.49 7.52 -10.12
CA ARG A 67 -27.71 6.74 -9.87
C ARG A 67 -27.89 5.69 -10.97
N GLY A 68 -28.07 4.44 -10.57
CA GLY A 68 -28.20 3.31 -11.51
C GLY A 68 -26.87 2.77 -12.03
N GLY A 69 -25.74 3.32 -11.58
CA GLY A 69 -24.40 2.74 -11.79
C GLY A 69 -24.03 1.77 -10.68
N ALA A 70 -22.74 1.73 -10.37
CA ALA A 70 -22.16 0.84 -9.40
C ALA A 70 -22.68 1.12 -7.98
N GLU A 71 -22.82 0.06 -7.20
CA GLU A 71 -23.16 0.16 -5.78
C GLU A 71 -21.90 0.50 -4.96
N PHE A 72 -21.96 1.58 -4.18
CA PHE A 72 -20.88 1.94 -3.28
C PHE A 72 -20.97 1.13 -1.97
N VAL A 73 -19.86 0.53 -1.57
CA VAL A 73 -19.74 -0.31 -0.39
C VAL A 73 -18.67 0.26 0.54
N ASP A 74 -19.09 0.64 1.75
CA ASP A 74 -18.20 0.93 2.87
C ASP A 74 -18.19 -0.27 3.83
N PRO A 75 -17.09 -1.02 3.93
CA PRO A 75 -16.91 -2.11 4.88
C PRO A 75 -17.01 -1.71 6.36
N LYS A 76 -17.02 -0.40 6.68
CA LYS A 76 -17.06 0.14 8.04
C LYS A 76 -15.93 -0.39 8.94
N VAL A 77 -14.75 -0.64 8.36
CA VAL A 77 -13.60 -1.17 9.09
C VAL A 77 -12.84 -0.09 9.86
N ARG A 78 -12.42 -0.39 11.08
CA ARG A 78 -11.59 0.47 11.94
C ARG A 78 -10.14 0.52 11.46
N ASN A 79 -9.66 -0.60 10.98
CA ASN A 79 -8.33 -0.79 10.48
C ASN A 79 -8.30 -1.93 9.45
N SER A 80 -7.21 -2.02 8.72
CA SER A 80 -7.02 -3.02 7.67
C SER A 80 -7.11 -4.48 8.16
N HIS A 81 -6.90 -4.79 9.45
CA HIS A 81 -7.01 -6.17 9.97
C HIS A 81 -8.45 -6.67 10.02
N GLU A 82 -9.43 -5.77 9.92
CA GLU A 82 -10.85 -6.13 9.89
C GLU A 82 -11.33 -6.49 8.46
N LEU A 83 -10.58 -6.15 7.41
CA LEU A 83 -10.96 -6.47 6.01
C LEU A 83 -11.10 -7.98 5.74
N PRO A 84 -10.19 -8.87 6.20
CA PRO A 84 -10.40 -10.31 6.06
C PRO A 84 -11.67 -10.81 6.75
N LYS A 85 -12.03 -10.23 7.91
CA LYS A 85 -13.26 -10.57 8.62
C LYS A 85 -14.47 -10.18 7.81
N TRP A 86 -14.47 -8.94 7.31
CA TRP A 86 -15.54 -8.40 6.50
C TRP A 86 -15.77 -9.23 5.22
N LEU A 87 -14.69 -9.56 4.52
CA LEU A 87 -14.74 -10.35 3.28
C LEU A 87 -15.24 -11.78 3.51
N GLY A 88 -14.98 -12.37 4.69
CA GLY A 88 -15.42 -13.72 5.01
C GLY A 88 -16.87 -13.84 5.44
N LEU A 89 -17.59 -12.73 5.62
CA LEU A 89 -19.01 -12.77 5.93
C LEU A 89 -19.82 -13.31 4.75
N PRO A 90 -20.79 -14.23 4.96
CA PRO A 90 -21.63 -14.75 3.88
C PRO A 90 -22.35 -13.64 3.10
N GLU A 91 -22.90 -12.65 3.79
CA GLU A 91 -23.58 -11.51 3.17
C GLU A 91 -22.65 -10.69 2.27
N THR A 92 -21.37 -10.57 2.64
CA THR A 92 -20.38 -9.89 1.81
C THR A 92 -20.08 -10.71 0.57
N GLN A 93 -19.92 -12.03 0.70
CA GLN A 93 -19.67 -12.91 -0.45
C GLN A 93 -20.85 -12.92 -1.42
N ASP A 94 -22.08 -12.99 -0.91
CA ASP A 94 -23.30 -12.96 -1.71
C ASP A 94 -23.45 -11.62 -2.46
N MET A 95 -23.10 -10.50 -1.81
CA MET A 95 -23.09 -9.18 -2.44
C MET A 95 -22.06 -9.08 -3.58
N LEU A 96 -20.93 -9.79 -3.49
CA LEU A 96 -19.84 -9.72 -4.47
C LEU A 96 -19.98 -10.74 -5.61
N LYS A 97 -20.66 -11.86 -5.36
CA LYS A 97 -20.78 -12.98 -6.29
C LYS A 97 -21.45 -12.54 -7.60
N GLY A 98 -20.84 -12.90 -8.73
CA GLY A 98 -21.34 -12.59 -10.07
C GLY A 98 -21.31 -11.12 -10.47
N LYS A 99 -20.67 -10.23 -9.69
CA LYS A 99 -20.54 -8.80 -10.00
C LYS A 99 -19.11 -8.43 -10.41
N LYS A 100 -18.96 -7.28 -11.07
CA LYS A 100 -17.67 -6.61 -11.22
C LYS A 100 -17.30 -5.93 -9.91
N VAL A 101 -16.15 -6.30 -9.34
CA VAL A 101 -15.67 -5.77 -8.06
C VAL A 101 -14.57 -4.74 -8.33
N MET A 102 -14.90 -3.48 -8.11
CA MET A 102 -13.96 -2.37 -8.15
C MET A 102 -13.50 -2.05 -6.73
N MET A 103 -12.22 -1.79 -6.55
CA MET A 103 -11.67 -1.43 -5.24
C MET A 103 -10.74 -0.23 -5.35
N TYR A 104 -10.73 0.60 -4.31
CA TYR A 104 -9.86 1.76 -4.24
C TYR A 104 -9.36 2.03 -2.83
N CYS A 105 -8.22 2.71 -2.75
CA CYS A 105 -7.74 3.37 -1.55
C CYS A 105 -6.95 4.60 -1.98
N THR A 106 -6.31 5.29 -1.04
CA THR A 106 -5.58 6.54 -1.33
C THR A 106 -4.54 6.40 -2.43
N GLY A 107 -3.67 5.38 -2.36
CA GLY A 107 -2.56 5.18 -3.30
C GLY A 107 -2.41 3.74 -3.85
N GLY A 108 -3.44 2.90 -3.73
CA GLY A 108 -3.47 1.53 -4.29
C GLY A 108 -2.91 0.41 -3.40
N ILE A 109 -2.03 0.69 -2.43
CA ILE A 109 -1.33 -0.36 -1.66
C ILE A 109 -2.26 -1.28 -0.84
N ARG A 110 -3.39 -0.78 -0.35
CA ARG A 110 -4.39 -1.62 0.35
C ARG A 110 -5.16 -2.49 -0.64
N CYS A 111 -5.44 -2.00 -1.85
CA CYS A 111 -6.10 -2.77 -2.90
C CYS A 111 -5.27 -4.00 -3.29
N GLU A 112 -3.96 -3.84 -3.44
CA GLU A 112 -3.02 -4.93 -3.76
C GLU A 112 -3.06 -6.08 -2.75
N ARG A 113 -3.27 -5.74 -1.48
CA ARG A 113 -3.34 -6.73 -0.43
C ARG A 113 -4.74 -7.35 -0.39
N PHE A 114 -5.78 -6.54 -0.59
CA PHE A 114 -7.16 -6.98 -0.59
C PHE A 114 -7.46 -7.92 -1.77
N SER A 115 -6.93 -7.64 -2.96
CA SER A 115 -7.00 -8.55 -4.11
C SER A 115 -6.40 -9.92 -3.82
N ALA A 116 -5.29 -9.95 -3.09
CA ALA A 116 -4.65 -11.19 -2.68
C ALA A 116 -5.52 -11.98 -1.67
N LEU A 117 -6.26 -11.29 -0.79
CA LEU A 117 -7.26 -11.93 0.08
C LEU A 117 -8.42 -12.51 -0.73
N MET A 118 -8.93 -11.77 -1.73
CA MET A 118 -10.02 -12.26 -2.60
C MET A 118 -9.56 -13.47 -3.42
N SER A 119 -8.34 -13.44 -3.94
CA SER A 119 -7.74 -14.58 -4.66
C SER A 119 -7.62 -15.82 -3.76
N GLN A 120 -7.28 -15.64 -2.49
CA GLN A 120 -7.23 -16.74 -1.51
C GLN A 120 -8.62 -17.25 -1.17
N LEU A 121 -9.61 -16.35 -0.99
CA LEU A 121 -11.00 -16.73 -0.76
C LEU A 121 -11.54 -17.58 -1.92
N LYS A 122 -11.27 -17.22 -3.17
CA LYS A 122 -11.65 -18.00 -4.36
C LYS A 122 -11.03 -19.40 -4.38
N GLN A 123 -9.79 -19.52 -3.92
CA GLN A 123 -9.13 -20.83 -3.80
C GLN A 123 -9.77 -21.69 -2.70
N ASP A 124 -10.16 -21.07 -1.58
CA ASP A 124 -10.77 -21.76 -0.44
C ASP A 124 -12.25 -22.09 -0.68
N ASN A 125 -12.95 -21.26 -1.47
CA ASN A 125 -14.35 -21.39 -1.85
C ASN A 125 -14.51 -21.29 -3.38
N PRO A 126 -14.39 -22.41 -4.13
CA PRO A 126 -14.52 -22.42 -5.59
C PRO A 126 -15.89 -22.00 -6.12
N GLU A 127 -16.94 -21.99 -5.29
CA GLU A 127 -18.27 -21.52 -5.68
C GLU A 127 -18.41 -19.99 -5.61
N PHE A 128 -17.44 -19.31 -5.00
CA PHE A 128 -17.35 -17.87 -4.97
C PHE A 128 -16.59 -17.37 -6.19
N GLU A 129 -17.31 -16.76 -7.13
CA GLU A 129 -16.75 -16.17 -8.32
C GLU A 129 -17.34 -14.78 -8.56
N THR A 130 -16.47 -13.85 -8.96
CA THR A 130 -16.81 -12.48 -9.37
C THR A 130 -16.69 -12.39 -10.87
N GLU A 131 -17.46 -11.54 -11.56
CA GLU A 131 -17.32 -11.32 -13.01
C GLU A 131 -15.93 -10.75 -13.38
N GLY A 132 -15.35 -9.97 -12.47
CA GLY A 132 -13.99 -9.46 -12.60
C GLY A 132 -13.61 -8.57 -11.43
N GLU A 133 -12.31 -8.44 -11.19
CA GLU A 133 -11.78 -7.62 -10.10
C GLU A 133 -10.89 -6.52 -10.67
N PHE A 134 -11.14 -5.28 -10.25
CA PHE A 134 -10.50 -4.10 -10.80
C PHE A 134 -10.04 -3.18 -9.67
N MET A 135 -8.82 -2.66 -9.77
CA MET A 135 -8.31 -1.67 -8.82
C MET A 135 -7.87 -0.40 -9.53
N LEU A 136 -8.21 0.73 -8.91
CA LEU A 136 -7.83 2.05 -9.40
C LEU A 136 -6.31 2.24 -9.33
N ARG A 137 -5.66 2.35 -10.48
CA ARG A 137 -4.21 2.58 -10.54
C ARG A 137 -3.87 3.93 -9.91
N GLY A 138 -2.94 3.92 -8.95
CA GLY A 138 -2.54 5.13 -8.22
C GLY A 138 -3.59 5.64 -7.22
N GLY A 139 -4.71 4.93 -7.05
CA GLY A 139 -5.75 5.25 -6.08
C GLY A 139 -6.42 6.61 -6.28
N ILE A 140 -7.06 7.09 -5.21
CA ILE A 140 -7.76 8.39 -5.18
C ILE A 140 -6.81 9.52 -5.58
N GLU A 141 -5.54 9.47 -5.16
CA GLU A 141 -4.56 10.51 -5.47
C GLU A 141 -4.40 10.76 -6.96
N ARG A 142 -4.42 9.69 -7.77
CA ARG A 142 -4.39 9.79 -9.24
C ARG A 142 -5.74 10.24 -9.79
N TYR A 143 -6.85 9.66 -9.31
CA TYR A 143 -8.18 9.97 -9.83
C TYR A 143 -8.52 11.46 -9.74
N VAL A 144 -8.32 12.10 -8.58
CA VAL A 144 -8.65 13.52 -8.41
C VAL A 144 -7.70 14.47 -9.17
N ARG A 145 -6.54 13.96 -9.64
CA ARG A 145 -5.66 14.68 -10.57
C ARG A 145 -6.14 14.55 -12.01
N THR A 146 -6.64 13.38 -12.40
CA THR A 146 -7.23 13.15 -13.73
C THR A 146 -8.55 13.91 -13.88
N PHE A 147 -9.36 13.96 -12.81
CA PHE A 147 -10.63 14.69 -12.76
C PHE A 147 -10.51 15.89 -11.81
N PRO A 148 -9.97 17.04 -12.28
CA PRO A 148 -9.70 18.18 -11.41
C PRO A 148 -10.97 18.84 -10.84
N GLU A 149 -12.13 18.62 -11.46
CA GLU A 149 -13.45 19.03 -10.96
C GLU A 149 -14.01 18.06 -9.88
N GLY A 150 -13.33 16.92 -9.64
CA GLY A 150 -13.69 15.90 -8.68
C GLY A 150 -14.37 14.67 -9.27
N GLY A 151 -15.03 14.75 -10.43
CA GLY A 151 -15.73 13.61 -11.03
C GLY A 151 -16.77 13.01 -10.07
N TYR A 152 -16.69 11.71 -9.81
CA TYR A 152 -17.53 11.02 -8.81
C TYR A 152 -16.95 11.06 -7.39
N TRP A 153 -15.79 11.68 -7.16
CA TRP A 153 -15.24 11.84 -5.83
C TRP A 153 -15.92 12.98 -5.06
N LYS A 154 -16.32 12.71 -3.83
CA LYS A 154 -17.00 13.65 -2.94
C LYS A 154 -16.22 13.84 -1.65
N GLY A 155 -16.17 15.08 -1.17
CA GLY A 155 -15.39 15.46 0.02
C GLY A 155 -13.88 15.45 -0.23
N LYS A 156 -13.09 15.16 0.81
CA LYS A 156 -11.62 15.28 0.75
C LYS A 156 -10.94 13.91 0.78
N ASN A 157 -9.81 13.78 0.10
CA ASN A 157 -8.96 12.61 0.21
C ASN A 157 -7.99 12.76 1.39
N PHE A 158 -8.15 11.93 2.42
CA PHE A 158 -7.24 11.93 3.57
C PHE A 158 -5.84 11.38 3.21
N LEU A 159 -4.80 12.11 3.60
CA LEU A 159 -3.40 11.77 3.36
C LEU A 159 -2.63 11.61 4.69
N PHE A 160 -1.77 10.60 4.76
CA PHE A 160 -0.98 10.30 5.97
C PHE A 160 0.34 11.06 6.02
N ASP A 161 0.46 12.14 5.23
CA ASP A 161 1.67 12.95 5.15
C ASP A 161 1.40 14.41 5.51
N LYS A 162 2.40 15.27 5.33
CA LYS A 162 2.34 16.68 5.72
C LYS A 162 1.24 17.47 4.99
N ARG A 163 0.73 16.97 3.86
CA ARG A 163 -0.39 17.57 3.13
C ARG A 163 -1.71 17.39 3.89
N GLN A 164 -1.84 16.32 4.67
CA GLN A 164 -3.01 15.92 5.48
C GLN A 164 -4.29 15.61 4.67
N GLU A 165 -4.57 16.39 3.64
CA GLU A 165 -5.70 16.22 2.74
C GLU A 165 -5.34 16.61 1.31
N GLN A 166 -6.09 16.07 0.36
CA GLN A 166 -6.07 16.46 -1.03
C GLN A 166 -7.51 16.72 -1.49
N ILE A 167 -7.69 17.85 -2.16
CA ILE A 167 -8.94 18.24 -2.81
C ILE A 167 -8.75 18.27 -4.33
N PRO A 168 -9.81 18.08 -5.13
CA PRO A 168 -9.73 18.31 -6.57
C PRO A 168 -9.35 19.77 -6.86
N GLU A 169 -8.40 19.99 -7.77
CA GLU A 169 -7.75 21.29 -7.97
C GLU A 169 -8.69 22.42 -8.40
N ARG A 170 -9.73 22.08 -9.17
CA ARG A 170 -10.67 23.05 -9.75
C ARG A 170 -12.02 23.09 -9.01
N LYS A 171 -12.20 22.23 -8.02
CA LYS A 171 -13.41 22.22 -7.19
C LYS A 171 -13.30 23.24 -6.05
N PRO A 172 -14.25 24.18 -5.90
CA PRO A 172 -14.20 25.15 -4.82
C PRO A 172 -14.15 24.48 -3.43
N SER A 173 -13.33 25.04 -2.53
CA SER A 173 -13.20 24.50 -1.17
C SER A 173 -14.53 24.49 -0.41
N GLU A 174 -15.36 25.52 -0.57
CA GLU A 174 -16.68 25.59 0.07
C GLU A 174 -17.62 24.47 -0.37
N GLU A 175 -17.58 24.11 -1.66
CA GLU A 175 -18.36 22.98 -2.18
C GLU A 175 -17.83 21.66 -1.62
N THR A 176 -16.51 21.51 -1.59
CA THR A 176 -15.85 20.33 -1.04
C THR A 176 -16.17 20.13 0.45
N GLU A 177 -16.20 21.21 1.24
CA GLU A 177 -16.56 21.15 2.67
C GLU A 177 -18.03 20.75 2.91
N LYS A 178 -18.94 21.11 2.00
CA LYS A 178 -20.36 20.70 2.08
C LYS A 178 -20.56 19.21 1.82
N GLU A 179 -19.61 18.56 1.15
CA GLU A 179 -19.63 17.12 0.86
C GLU A 179 -18.97 16.28 1.95
N VAL A 180 -18.33 16.91 2.93
CA VAL A 180 -17.76 16.20 4.08
C VAL A 180 -18.89 15.74 5.00
N GLU A 181 -18.90 14.45 5.31
CA GLU A 181 -19.91 13.85 6.19
C GLU A 181 -19.37 13.61 7.61
N SER A 182 -18.05 13.61 7.78
CA SER A 182 -17.40 13.41 9.06
C SER A 182 -17.74 14.52 10.05
N ARG A 183 -17.84 14.14 11.32
CA ARG A 183 -18.23 15.02 12.42
C ARG A 183 -17.17 15.05 13.50
N CYS A 184 -17.06 16.19 14.18
CA CYS A 184 -16.32 16.24 15.43
C CYS A 184 -16.96 15.29 16.44
N CYS A 185 -16.18 14.37 17.02
CA CYS A 185 -16.71 13.41 17.99
C CYS A 185 -17.25 14.07 19.27
N VAL A 186 -16.82 15.29 19.59
CA VAL A 186 -17.23 16.04 20.79
C VAL A 186 -18.50 16.86 20.56
N CYS A 187 -18.50 17.80 19.61
CA CYS A 187 -19.61 18.73 19.38
C CYS A 187 -20.51 18.38 18.19
N LYS A 188 -20.23 17.30 17.46
CA LYS A 188 -21.01 16.78 16.32
C LYS A 188 -21.12 17.70 15.10
N ARG A 189 -20.48 18.86 15.10
CA ARG A 189 -20.37 19.71 13.90
C ARG A 189 -19.62 19.00 12.78
N ILE A 190 -19.99 19.28 11.53
CA ILE A 190 -19.28 18.79 10.35
C ILE A 190 -17.84 19.29 10.40
N TRP A 191 -16.89 18.38 10.18
CA TRP A 191 -15.47 18.68 10.18
C TRP A 191 -14.68 17.61 9.44
N GLY A 192 -13.88 18.00 8.44
CA GLY A 192 -13.14 17.07 7.57
C GLY A 192 -11.65 16.91 7.89
N LEU A 193 -11.08 17.78 8.73
CA LEU A 193 -9.64 17.80 8.95
C LEU A 193 -9.24 16.93 10.15
N TYR A 194 -8.56 15.81 9.88
CA TYR A 194 -7.97 14.95 10.90
C TYR A 194 -6.50 15.33 11.20
N ARG A 195 -6.18 15.49 12.49
CA ARG A 195 -4.84 15.94 12.95
C ARG A 195 -4.01 14.88 13.68
N GLY A 196 -4.46 13.64 13.78
CA GLY A 196 -3.60 12.56 14.34
C GLY A 196 -3.52 12.49 15.87
N GLN A 197 -4.10 13.44 16.60
CA GLN A 197 -3.80 13.64 18.02
C GLN A 197 -4.70 12.85 18.97
N PHE A 198 -5.97 12.68 18.59
CA PHE A 198 -6.98 12.10 19.47
C PHE A 198 -7.41 10.72 18.98
N LYS A 199 -7.71 9.84 19.95
CA LYS A 199 -8.15 8.47 19.70
C LYS A 199 -9.43 8.18 20.47
N CYS A 200 -10.17 7.20 19.98
CA CYS A 200 -11.34 6.68 20.67
C CYS A 200 -10.96 6.08 22.04
N SER A 201 -11.64 6.54 23.09
CA SER A 201 -11.50 6.13 24.49
C SER A 201 -12.13 4.77 24.80
N VAL A 202 -13.00 4.27 23.92
CA VAL A 202 -13.61 2.93 24.09
C VAL A 202 -12.53 1.86 24.10
N GLN A 203 -12.61 0.96 25.08
CA GLN A 203 -11.66 -0.13 25.28
C GLN A 203 -11.42 -0.93 23.99
N ASP A 204 -10.15 -1.15 23.67
CA ASP A 204 -9.64 -1.86 22.50
C ASP A 204 -10.04 -1.27 21.13
N CYS A 205 -10.53 -0.03 21.07
CA CYS A 205 -10.80 0.64 19.78
C CYS A 205 -9.57 1.38 19.27
N GLN A 206 -9.08 2.38 20.01
CA GLN A 206 -7.89 3.18 19.67
C GLN A 206 -7.89 3.83 18.28
N VAL A 207 -9.05 3.85 17.60
CA VAL A 207 -9.19 4.44 16.26
C VAL A 207 -9.01 5.96 16.35
N PRO A 208 -8.26 6.55 15.42
CA PRO A 208 -8.32 7.98 15.09
C PRO A 208 -9.71 8.61 15.22
N VAL A 209 -9.84 9.69 15.99
CA VAL A 209 -11.09 10.48 16.02
C VAL A 209 -10.87 11.91 15.54
N ILE A 210 -11.89 12.43 14.88
CA ILE A 210 -11.89 13.78 14.35
C ILE A 210 -12.37 14.74 15.43
N VAL A 211 -11.52 15.72 15.78
CA VAL A 211 -11.81 16.77 16.78
C VAL A 211 -11.58 18.12 16.12
N CYS A 212 -12.59 18.99 16.18
CA CYS A 212 -12.51 20.31 15.60
C CYS A 212 -11.60 21.23 16.44
N PRO A 213 -11.13 22.37 15.89
CA PRO A 213 -10.18 23.25 16.57
C PRO A 213 -10.64 23.73 17.95
N ASP A 214 -11.91 24.12 18.08
CA ASP A 214 -12.46 24.65 19.33
C ASP A 214 -12.49 23.58 20.43
N CYS A 215 -13.07 22.40 20.15
CA CYS A 215 -13.07 21.30 21.11
C CYS A 215 -11.67 20.80 21.42
N ARG A 216 -10.74 20.85 20.46
CA ARG A 216 -9.33 20.53 20.71
C ARG A 216 -8.73 21.51 21.72
N SER A 217 -8.94 22.81 21.53
CA SER A 217 -8.43 23.84 22.45
C SER A 217 -9.00 23.65 23.86
N GLU A 218 -10.30 23.37 23.97
CA GLU A 218 -10.94 23.07 25.27
C GLU A 218 -10.33 21.84 25.96
N ILE A 219 -9.98 20.79 25.20
CA ILE A 219 -9.34 19.59 25.72
C ILE A 219 -7.89 19.86 26.15
N GLU A 220 -7.12 20.54 25.31
CA GLU A 220 -5.71 20.85 25.59
C GLU A 220 -5.54 21.79 26.80
N THR A 221 -6.50 22.69 27.01
CA THR A 221 -6.52 23.62 28.17
C THR A 221 -7.14 23.00 29.42
N GLY A 222 -7.62 21.76 29.35
CA GLY A 222 -8.27 21.07 30.47
C GLY A 222 -9.66 21.61 30.84
N GLN A 223 -10.23 22.51 30.03
CA GLN A 223 -11.59 23.03 30.22
C GLN A 223 -12.65 21.96 29.98
N LYS A 224 -12.32 20.94 29.17
CA LYS A 224 -13.23 19.83 28.83
C LYS A 224 -12.45 18.53 28.75
N VAL A 225 -12.90 17.49 29.46
CA VAL A 225 -12.33 16.14 29.38
C VAL A 225 -13.42 15.17 28.91
N PRO A 226 -13.83 15.23 27.63
CA PRO A 226 -14.90 14.37 27.14
C PRO A 226 -14.37 12.95 26.91
N GLU A 227 -15.24 11.96 27.10
CA GLU A 227 -15.00 10.64 26.52
C GLU A 227 -15.08 10.76 25.00
N LEU A 228 -13.97 10.44 24.33
CA LEU A 228 -13.89 10.54 22.88
C LEU A 228 -14.35 9.23 22.26
N GLN A 229 -15.44 9.24 21.51
CA GLN A 229 -15.94 8.03 20.85
C GLN A 229 -15.91 8.20 19.33
N CYS A 230 -15.45 7.18 18.60
CA CYS A 230 -15.53 7.17 17.14
C CYS A 230 -16.95 6.80 16.70
N PRO A 231 -17.40 7.20 15.49
CA PRO A 231 -18.76 6.93 15.01
C PRO A 231 -19.16 5.45 15.08
N LEU A 232 -18.25 4.54 14.69
CA LEU A 232 -18.49 3.09 14.79
C LEU A 232 -18.72 2.60 16.22
N CYS A 233 -18.08 3.21 17.22
CA CYS A 233 -18.35 2.88 18.61
C CYS A 233 -19.66 3.49 19.10
N GLU A 234 -20.05 4.68 18.63
CA GLU A 234 -21.33 5.30 18.98
C GLU A 234 -22.51 4.50 18.41
N GLU A 235 -22.38 4.01 17.18
CA GLU A 235 -23.35 3.11 16.52
C GLU A 235 -23.36 1.70 17.13
N GLY A 236 -22.45 1.37 18.05
CA GLY A 236 -22.29 0.00 18.57
C GLY A 236 -21.77 -1.01 17.53
N PHE A 237 -21.32 -0.56 16.35
CA PHE A 237 -20.86 -1.42 15.26
C PHE A 237 -19.53 -2.11 15.60
N ARG A 238 -19.53 -3.44 15.69
CA ARG A 238 -18.34 -4.22 16.05
C ARG A 238 -18.09 -5.39 15.09
N LEU A 239 -17.25 -5.16 14.09
CA LEU A 239 -16.73 -6.25 13.26
C LEU A 239 -15.72 -7.14 14.02
N ARG A 240 -15.14 -6.60 15.11
CA ARG A 240 -14.11 -7.28 15.90
C ARG A 240 -14.61 -8.55 16.61
N ASP A 241 -15.90 -8.61 16.92
CA ASP A 241 -16.52 -9.72 17.65
C ASP A 241 -16.76 -10.93 16.72
N LEU A 242 -16.63 -10.74 15.41
CA LEU A 242 -16.71 -11.80 14.42
C LEU A 242 -15.38 -12.56 14.33
N HIS A 243 -15.47 -13.88 14.18
CA HIS A 243 -14.33 -14.76 13.99
C HIS A 243 -13.58 -14.38 12.70
N THR A 244 -12.25 -14.28 12.75
CA THR A 244 -11.47 -14.16 11.51
C THR A 244 -11.61 -15.47 10.75
N PRO A 245 -12.08 -15.46 9.49
CA PRO A 245 -12.14 -16.69 8.70
C PRO A 245 -10.77 -17.35 8.69
N ALA A 246 -10.74 -18.66 8.97
CA ALA A 246 -9.55 -19.45 8.80
C ALA A 246 -9.27 -19.59 7.30
N LEU A 247 -8.66 -18.56 6.71
CA LEU A 247 -8.08 -18.65 5.38
C LEU A 247 -7.04 -19.77 5.43
N LYS A 248 -7.21 -20.81 4.61
CA LYS A 248 -6.25 -21.92 4.62
C LYS A 248 -4.88 -21.35 4.27
N PRO A 249 -3.80 -21.74 4.97
CA PRO A 249 -2.46 -21.34 4.56
C PRO A 249 -2.30 -21.68 3.08
N ALA A 250 -1.89 -20.70 2.26
CA ALA A 250 -1.69 -20.91 0.82
C ALA A 250 -0.93 -22.23 0.66
N GLU A 251 -1.59 -23.25 0.09
CA GLU A 251 -1.02 -24.58 0.03
C GLU A 251 0.36 -24.44 -0.61
N LYS A 252 1.39 -24.92 0.09
CA LYS A 252 2.67 -25.19 -0.56
C LYS A 252 2.35 -26.20 -1.65
N ARG A 253 2.09 -25.73 -2.87
CA ARG A 253 2.00 -26.59 -4.04
C ARG A 253 3.21 -27.51 -3.97
N LYS A 254 2.93 -28.81 -3.80
CA LYS A 254 3.93 -29.87 -3.82
C LYS A 254 4.71 -29.66 -5.12
N ALA A 255 5.95 -29.18 -5.00
CA ALA A 255 6.94 -29.47 -6.02
C ALA A 255 6.93 -30.99 -6.15
N ALA A 256 6.60 -31.48 -7.35
CA ALA A 256 6.62 -32.90 -7.66
C ALA A 256 7.91 -33.51 -7.08
N SER A 257 7.74 -34.63 -6.38
CA SER A 257 8.75 -35.34 -5.61
C SER A 257 10.10 -35.43 -6.34
N ALA A 258 11.13 -34.79 -5.79
CA ALA A 258 12.52 -35.11 -6.11
C ALA A 258 13.08 -35.99 -4.97
N PRO A 259 13.91 -37.01 -5.28
CA PRO A 259 14.26 -38.07 -4.33
C PRO A 259 15.11 -37.57 -3.17
N ALA A 260 15.19 -38.41 -2.13
CA ALA A 260 15.92 -38.21 -0.89
C ALA A 260 17.36 -37.69 -1.09
N GLY A 261 17.51 -36.37 -1.01
CA GLY A 261 18.81 -35.67 -1.02
C GLY A 261 18.72 -34.28 -0.37
N VAL A 262 17.69 -34.06 0.45
CA VAL A 262 17.29 -32.72 0.91
C VAL A 262 18.04 -32.27 2.18
N ALA A 263 18.55 -33.21 2.99
CA ALA A 263 19.37 -32.87 4.16
C ALA A 263 20.72 -32.27 3.75
N GLU A 264 21.35 -32.81 2.70
CA GLU A 264 22.62 -32.26 2.19
C GLU A 264 22.44 -30.92 1.44
N ARG A 265 21.28 -30.72 0.78
CA ARG A 265 20.98 -29.47 0.06
C ARG A 265 20.57 -28.31 0.97
N ALA A 266 20.01 -28.56 2.16
CA ALA A 266 19.66 -27.51 3.11
C ALA A 266 20.90 -26.88 3.75
N VAL A 267 21.93 -27.70 4.03
CA VAL A 267 23.26 -27.21 4.45
C VAL A 267 23.93 -26.44 3.31
N LYS A 268 23.85 -26.94 2.06
CA LYS A 268 24.37 -26.22 0.87
C LYS A 268 23.64 -24.90 0.54
N ARG A 269 22.33 -24.75 0.83
CA ARG A 269 21.60 -23.47 0.60
C ARG A 269 21.86 -22.40 1.65
N ARG A 270 22.14 -22.77 2.91
CA ARG A 270 22.66 -21.82 3.91
C ARG A 270 24.11 -21.43 3.63
N ALA A 271 24.89 -22.30 2.98
CA ALA A 271 26.24 -21.98 2.52
C ALA A 271 26.28 -21.11 1.24
N LYS A 272 25.26 -21.14 0.36
CA LYS A 272 25.27 -20.39 -0.91
C LYS A 272 25.04 -18.86 -0.80
N HIS A 273 24.97 -18.30 0.39
CA HIS A 273 24.84 -16.84 0.62
C HIS A 273 26.01 -16.24 1.43
N GLN A 274 27.07 -17.01 1.63
CA GLN A 274 28.38 -16.51 2.00
C GLN A 274 29.37 -16.98 0.92
N GLY A 275 30.05 -16.03 0.26
CA GLY A 275 31.09 -16.35 -0.73
C GLY A 275 30.66 -16.28 -2.20
N LYS A 276 29.98 -15.21 -2.63
CA LYS A 276 30.13 -14.80 -4.04
C LYS A 276 31.53 -14.20 -4.20
N ALA A 277 32.20 -14.52 -5.30
CA ALA A 277 33.55 -14.00 -5.57
C ALA A 277 33.58 -12.46 -5.43
N PRO A 278 34.61 -11.90 -4.80
CA PRO A 278 34.78 -10.45 -4.69
C PRO A 278 34.65 -9.80 -6.07
N SER A 279 33.87 -8.72 -6.14
CA SER A 279 33.62 -7.98 -7.37
C SER A 279 33.39 -6.51 -7.06
N GLN A 280 33.80 -5.64 -7.99
CA GLN A 280 33.43 -4.23 -7.95
C GLN A 280 31.92 -4.00 -8.12
N ARG A 281 31.18 -4.99 -8.64
CA ARG A 281 29.72 -4.92 -8.77
C ARG A 281 29.05 -5.49 -7.52
N LEU A 282 28.23 -4.68 -6.89
CA LEU A 282 27.42 -5.02 -5.73
C LEU A 282 25.95 -5.11 -6.11
N PHE A 283 25.23 -6.05 -5.51
CA PHE A 283 23.78 -6.01 -5.45
C PHE A 283 23.37 -5.31 -4.16
N VAL A 284 22.51 -4.30 -4.28
CA VAL A 284 21.95 -3.55 -3.16
C VAL A 284 20.44 -3.70 -3.21
N GLY A 285 19.84 -4.23 -2.15
CA GLY A 285 18.41 -4.48 -2.04
C GLY A 285 17.80 -3.93 -0.77
N SER A 286 16.48 -4.06 -0.65
CA SER A 286 15.68 -3.55 0.47
C SER A 286 15.68 -2.01 0.59
N MET A 287 16.00 -1.29 -0.49
CA MET A 287 15.97 0.17 -0.53
C MET A 287 14.53 0.72 -0.44
N PRO A 288 14.34 1.91 0.14
CA PRO A 288 13.04 2.58 0.11
C PRO A 288 12.67 2.98 -1.33
N LEU A 289 11.37 3.04 -1.64
CA LEU A 289 10.90 3.34 -2.99
C LEU A 289 11.20 4.79 -3.44
N ALA A 290 11.36 5.70 -2.48
CA ALA A 290 11.74 7.09 -2.69
C ALA A 290 13.26 7.32 -2.55
N VAL A 291 14.08 6.39 -3.07
CA VAL A 291 15.54 6.54 -3.10
C VAL A 291 15.97 7.19 -4.41
N ASP A 292 17.06 7.95 -4.37
CA ASP A 292 17.80 8.40 -5.54
C ASP A 292 19.27 7.93 -5.48
N ALA A 293 20.00 8.12 -6.57
CA ALA A 293 21.38 7.66 -6.67
C ALA A 293 22.28 8.37 -5.66
N THR A 294 21.98 9.64 -5.33
CA THR A 294 22.66 10.39 -4.27
C THR A 294 22.51 9.71 -2.91
N MET A 295 21.30 9.32 -2.52
CA MET A 295 21.05 8.60 -1.26
C MET A 295 21.76 7.24 -1.21
N VAL A 296 21.90 6.56 -2.36
CA VAL A 296 22.69 5.32 -2.45
C VAL A 296 24.18 5.62 -2.27
N ARG A 297 24.71 6.67 -2.92
CA ARG A 297 26.10 7.10 -2.78
C ARG A 297 26.42 7.48 -1.33
N ASP A 298 25.54 8.22 -0.67
CA ASP A 298 25.72 8.61 0.74
C ASP A 298 25.71 7.39 1.68
N ALA A 299 24.84 6.42 1.43
CA ALA A 299 24.73 5.24 2.27
C ALA A 299 25.87 4.22 2.07
N LEU A 300 26.42 4.10 0.87
CA LEU A 300 27.53 3.18 0.58
C LEU A 300 28.91 3.86 0.74
N GLY A 301 28.94 5.20 0.80
CA GLY A 301 30.15 5.99 0.96
C GLY A 301 30.89 6.27 -0.34
N LYS A 302 32.14 6.74 -0.21
CA LYS A 302 32.97 7.12 -1.35
C LYS A 302 33.28 5.92 -2.26
N GLY A 303 33.36 6.18 -3.56
CA GLY A 303 33.75 5.17 -4.55
C GLY A 303 32.58 4.52 -5.28
N VAL A 304 31.34 4.94 -5.10
CA VAL A 304 30.24 4.54 -6.01
C VAL A 304 30.41 5.24 -7.36
N GLU A 305 30.54 4.49 -8.44
CA GLU A 305 30.61 5.03 -9.82
C GLU A 305 29.24 5.00 -10.47
N ILE A 306 28.60 3.83 -10.49
CA ILE A 306 27.36 3.57 -11.22
C ILE A 306 26.28 3.07 -10.26
N VAL A 307 25.06 3.57 -10.42
CA VAL A 307 23.85 3.01 -9.80
C VAL A 307 22.88 2.62 -10.91
N GLN A 308 22.68 1.32 -11.11
CA GLN A 308 21.71 0.79 -12.07
C GLN A 308 20.50 0.20 -11.35
N TRP A 309 19.34 0.83 -11.53
CA TRP A 309 18.09 0.38 -10.95
C TRP A 309 17.60 -0.93 -11.58
N ILE A 310 17.30 -1.92 -10.75
CA ILE A 310 16.71 -3.19 -11.19
C ILE A 310 15.19 -3.05 -11.12
N HIS A 311 14.58 -2.94 -12.29
CA HIS A 311 13.13 -2.97 -12.46
C HIS A 311 12.72 -4.27 -13.16
N ASP A 312 11.46 -4.63 -13.01
CA ASP A 312 10.88 -5.75 -13.73
C ASP A 312 10.68 -5.36 -15.20
N LYS A 313 11.18 -6.20 -16.13
CA LYS A 313 11.16 -5.92 -17.56
C LYS A 313 9.74 -5.97 -18.17
N THR A 314 8.81 -6.66 -17.51
CA THR A 314 7.42 -6.82 -17.96
C THR A 314 6.55 -5.70 -17.41
N THR A 315 6.72 -5.36 -16.13
CA THR A 315 5.83 -4.42 -15.43
C THR A 315 6.42 -3.01 -15.30
N GLY A 316 7.71 -2.84 -15.58
CA GLY A 316 8.45 -1.58 -15.40
C GLY A 316 8.69 -1.21 -13.94
N PHE A 317 8.12 -1.94 -12.97
CA PHE A 317 8.18 -1.56 -11.57
C PHE A 317 9.55 -1.80 -10.97
N TRP A 318 9.98 -0.82 -10.19
CA TRP A 318 11.17 -0.92 -9.37
C TRP A 318 10.84 -1.39 -7.94
N TYR A 319 11.52 -2.45 -7.48
CA TYR A 319 11.21 -3.11 -6.20
C TYR A 319 12.28 -2.89 -5.12
N GLY A 320 12.94 -1.73 -5.11
CA GLY A 320 13.89 -1.45 -4.03
C GLY A 320 15.26 -2.11 -4.21
N SER A 321 15.70 -2.39 -5.44
CA SER A 321 16.97 -3.08 -5.72
C SER A 321 17.78 -2.43 -6.85
N SER A 322 19.10 -2.43 -6.75
CA SER A 322 20.02 -1.92 -7.77
C SER A 322 21.28 -2.77 -7.86
N PHE A 323 21.96 -2.67 -9.00
CA PHE A 323 23.37 -3.01 -9.10
C PHE A 323 24.19 -1.73 -8.96
N VAL A 324 25.23 -1.78 -8.15
CA VAL A 324 26.13 -0.65 -7.90
C VAL A 324 27.54 -1.02 -8.33
N LYS A 325 28.19 -0.17 -9.11
CA LYS A 325 29.62 -0.31 -9.44
C LYS A 325 30.44 0.51 -8.46
N MET A 326 31.42 -0.12 -7.83
CA MET A 326 32.42 0.53 -7.00
C MET A 326 33.69 0.79 -7.81
N ALA A 327 34.37 1.89 -7.51
CA ALA A 327 35.61 2.33 -8.16
C ALA A 327 36.73 1.30 -8.00
N THR A 328 36.85 0.71 -6.80
CA THR A 328 37.86 -0.32 -6.52
C THR A 328 37.23 -1.54 -5.84
N LEU A 329 37.90 -2.68 -5.96
CA LEU A 329 37.51 -3.90 -5.25
C LEU A 329 37.52 -3.69 -3.72
N ARG A 330 38.51 -2.93 -3.22
CA ARG A 330 38.62 -2.56 -1.80
C ARG A 330 37.42 -1.75 -1.31
N ASP A 331 36.90 -0.84 -2.13
CA ASP A 331 35.69 -0.09 -1.76
C ASP A 331 34.47 -1.01 -1.67
N ALA A 332 34.35 -1.97 -2.58
CA ALA A 332 33.29 -2.97 -2.57
C ALA A 332 33.36 -3.89 -1.34
N GLU A 333 34.56 -4.34 -0.97
CA GLU A 333 34.80 -5.15 0.23
C GLU A 333 34.35 -4.42 1.51
N ARG A 334 34.79 -3.17 1.71
CA ARG A 334 34.39 -2.37 2.88
C ARG A 334 32.87 -2.23 2.99
N VAL A 335 32.19 -2.04 1.87
CA VAL A 335 30.73 -1.89 1.82
C VAL A 335 30.01 -3.20 2.16
N VAL A 336 30.53 -4.33 1.68
CA VAL A 336 29.97 -5.67 1.99
C VAL A 336 30.22 -6.04 3.46
N GLU A 337 31.40 -5.73 4.01
CA GLU A 337 31.71 -5.91 5.43
C GLU A 337 30.77 -5.08 6.33
N ALA A 338 30.45 -3.86 5.92
CA ALA A 338 29.51 -2.97 6.62
C ALA A 338 28.03 -3.28 6.35
N ALA A 339 27.69 -4.23 5.47
CA ALA A 339 26.33 -4.42 4.96
C ALA A 339 25.23 -4.51 6.03
N GLY A 340 25.53 -5.12 7.18
CA GLY A 340 24.59 -5.29 8.30
C GLY A 340 24.23 -4.01 9.05
N SER A 341 25.04 -2.95 8.94
CA SER A 341 24.84 -1.66 9.61
C SER A 341 24.34 -0.55 8.66
N LEU A 342 24.53 -0.70 7.35
CA LEU A 342 24.14 0.31 6.36
C LEU A 342 22.62 0.44 6.21
N ARG A 343 22.17 1.70 6.14
CA ARG A 343 20.74 2.07 6.09
C ARG A 343 20.51 3.23 5.14
N ILE A 344 19.34 3.23 4.50
CA ILE A 344 18.77 4.41 3.85
C ILE A 344 17.48 4.76 4.58
N GLY A 345 17.48 5.94 5.21
CA GLY A 345 16.43 6.32 6.17
C GLY A 345 16.32 5.29 7.31
N LYS A 346 15.14 4.71 7.50
CA LYS A 346 14.90 3.68 8.53
C LYS A 346 15.16 2.25 8.07
N ARG A 347 15.41 2.01 6.78
CA ARG A 347 15.54 0.65 6.21
C ARG A 347 16.98 0.17 6.21
N LYS A 348 17.22 -1.04 6.74
CA LYS A 348 18.49 -1.76 6.59
C LYS A 348 18.64 -2.25 5.16
N LEU A 349 19.81 -2.03 4.56
CA LEU A 349 20.12 -2.50 3.22
C LEU A 349 20.50 -3.98 3.21
N ARG A 350 20.28 -4.64 2.08
CA ARG A 350 20.81 -5.98 1.81
C ARG A 350 21.87 -5.88 0.73
N ILE A 351 23.12 -6.08 1.10
CA ILE A 351 24.25 -5.87 0.19
C ILE A 351 25.04 -7.17 0.04
N ASN A 352 25.36 -7.55 -1.19
CA ASN A 352 26.21 -8.69 -1.50
C ASN A 352 27.02 -8.41 -2.77
N PHE A 353 28.16 -9.08 -2.93
CA PHE A 353 28.84 -9.12 -4.23
C PHE A 353 27.92 -9.68 -5.32
N ALA A 354 28.05 -9.14 -6.53
CA ALA A 354 27.29 -9.55 -7.70
C ALA A 354 28.19 -9.53 -8.94
N PRO A 355 29.14 -10.49 -9.07
CA PRO A 355 29.99 -10.58 -10.24
C PRO A 355 29.15 -10.66 -11.52
N VAL A 356 29.65 -10.01 -12.57
CA VAL A 356 29.03 -10.07 -13.90
C VAL A 356 29.20 -11.51 -14.43
N PRO A 357 28.14 -12.16 -14.93
CA PRO A 357 28.25 -13.48 -15.54
C PRO A 357 29.21 -13.48 -16.74
N ASP A 358 29.90 -14.59 -16.97
CA ASP A 358 30.81 -14.75 -18.10
C ASP A 358 30.07 -14.53 -19.44
N GLY A 359 30.63 -13.69 -20.31
CA GLY A 359 30.03 -13.33 -21.60
C GLY A 359 29.02 -12.17 -21.56
N GLU A 360 28.72 -11.60 -20.38
CA GLU A 360 27.90 -10.40 -20.27
C GLU A 360 28.76 -9.14 -20.11
N SER A 361 28.48 -8.09 -20.89
CA SER A 361 29.03 -6.76 -20.65
C SER A 361 28.12 -5.96 -19.71
N TRP A 362 28.67 -5.47 -18.60
CA TRP A 362 27.94 -4.66 -17.63
C TRP A 362 28.73 -3.40 -17.24
N PRO A 363 28.12 -2.20 -17.22
CA PRO A 363 26.72 -1.92 -17.55
C PRO A 363 26.39 -2.23 -19.03
N PRO A 364 25.12 -2.49 -19.38
CA PRO A 364 24.74 -2.77 -20.76
C PRO A 364 25.15 -1.63 -21.73
N PRO A 365 25.47 -1.93 -23.01
CA PRO A 365 25.71 -0.90 -24.01
C PRO A 365 24.54 0.10 -24.09
N GLY A 366 24.84 1.40 -24.12
CA GLY A 366 23.81 2.45 -24.11
C GLY A 366 23.20 2.72 -22.73
N PHE A 367 23.76 2.18 -21.64
CA PHE A 367 23.32 2.51 -20.29
C PHE A 367 23.52 4.00 -19.99
N GLU A 368 22.41 4.67 -19.68
CA GLU A 368 22.39 6.03 -19.16
C GLU A 368 22.10 5.99 -17.65
N GLN A 369 22.93 6.69 -16.87
CA GLN A 369 22.70 6.77 -15.44
C GLN A 369 21.54 7.73 -15.15
N VAL A 370 20.46 7.18 -14.61
CA VAL A 370 19.31 7.96 -14.16
C VAL A 370 19.34 8.15 -12.63
N GLU A 371 19.07 9.37 -12.18
CA GLU A 371 19.17 9.73 -10.76
C GLU A 371 18.14 8.99 -9.90
N ARG A 372 16.97 8.67 -10.45
CA ARG A 372 15.89 7.99 -9.74
C ARG A 372 15.50 6.69 -10.43
N PRO A 373 15.02 5.69 -9.66
CA PRO A 373 14.46 4.48 -10.25
C PRO A 373 13.32 4.85 -11.19
N PRO A 374 13.20 4.14 -12.33
CA PRO A 374 12.14 4.41 -13.29
C PRO A 374 10.78 4.21 -12.61
N VAL A 375 9.92 5.20 -12.79
CA VAL A 375 8.51 5.09 -12.47
C VAL A 375 7.85 4.58 -13.76
N PRO A 376 7.08 3.47 -13.73
CA PRO A 376 6.36 3.03 -14.92
C PRO A 376 5.49 4.18 -15.42
N VAL A 377 5.64 4.51 -16.70
CA VAL A 377 4.84 5.54 -17.39
C VAL A 377 3.41 5.06 -17.53
#